data_AF-A0A2I2YJY0-F1
#
_entry.id   AF-A0A2I2YJY0-F1
#
_cell.length_a   1.000
_cell.length_b   1.000
_cell.length_c   1.000
_cell.angle_alpha   90.00
_cell.angle_beta   90.00
_cell.angle_gamma   90.00
#
_symmetry.space_group_name_H-M   'P 1'
#
loop_
_entity.id
_entity.type
_entity.pdbx_description
1 polymer ?
#
loop_
_entity_poly.entity_id
_entity_poly.type
_entity_poly.pdbx_seq_one_letter_code
_entity_poly.pdbx_strand_id
1 'polypeptide(L)'
;CTHPHHPASFMAPWDIRQQILLLYRRILQTIWQVPNDCDCKYLKDWAREEFKRNKSATEEDTIRMMITQGNMQLKELEKTLALAKS
;
A
#
# COMPACT_ATOMS: atom_id res chain seq x y z
N CYS A 1 -32.65 -0.56 -16.61
CA CYS A 1 -31.65 -1.35 -15.87
C CYS A 1 -30.52 -0.42 -15.45
N THR A 2 -30.04 -0.65 -14.24
CA THR A 2 -29.05 0.12 -13.49
C THR A 2 -27.79 0.41 -14.29
N HIS A 3 -27.19 1.58 -14.08
CA HIS A 3 -25.82 1.75 -13.54
C HIS A 3 -25.58 3.25 -13.32
N PRO A 4 -25.61 3.75 -12.07
CA PRO A 4 -25.04 5.06 -11.78
C PRO A 4 -23.51 4.87 -11.75
N HIS A 5 -22.83 5.16 -12.85
CA HIS A 5 -21.40 5.39 -12.79
C HIS A 5 -21.21 6.63 -11.90
N HIS A 6 -20.76 6.37 -10.67
CA HIS A 6 -20.37 7.40 -9.72
C HIS A 6 -19.37 8.36 -10.39
N PRO A 7 -19.45 9.68 -10.14
CA PRO A 7 -18.36 10.56 -10.50
C PRO A 7 -17.22 10.27 -9.53
N ALA A 8 -16.39 9.29 -9.87
CA ALA A 8 -15.08 9.16 -9.28
C ALA A 8 -14.36 10.49 -9.60
N SER A 9 -14.26 11.33 -8.59
CA SER A 9 -13.54 12.61 -8.58
C SER A 9 -12.35 12.53 -9.54
N PHE A 10 -12.26 13.52 -10.43
CA PHE A 10 -11.07 13.78 -11.25
C PHE A 10 -9.89 14.02 -10.31
N MET A 11 -9.29 12.92 -9.85
CA MET A 11 -8.08 12.91 -9.05
C MET A 11 -6.97 13.05 -10.06
N ALA A 12 -6.23 14.12 -9.97
CA ALA A 12 -5.28 14.38 -11.02
C ALA A 12 -4.09 13.39 -10.94
N PRO A 13 -3.37 13.13 -12.05
CA PRO A 13 -2.28 12.16 -12.07
C PRO A 13 -1.18 12.40 -11.02
N TRP A 14 -1.06 13.62 -10.49
CA TRP A 14 -0.14 13.96 -9.41
C TRP A 14 -0.58 13.41 -8.04
N ASP A 15 -1.89 13.33 -7.78
CA ASP A 15 -2.46 12.86 -6.50
C ASP A 15 -2.23 11.37 -6.31
N ILE A 16 -2.21 10.60 -7.40
CA ILE A 16 -1.96 9.17 -7.38
C ILE A 16 -0.51 8.89 -6.97
N ARG A 17 0.46 9.61 -7.56
CA ARG A 17 1.87 9.46 -7.21
C ARG A 17 2.12 9.78 -5.74
N GLN A 18 1.50 10.84 -5.22
CA GLN A 18 1.60 11.20 -3.80
C GLN A 18 1.04 10.08 -2.90
N GLN A 19 -0.12 9.51 -3.23
CA GLN A 19 -0.71 8.41 -2.46
C GLN A 19 0.14 7.15 -2.45
N ILE A 20 0.72 6.77 -3.59
CA ILE A 20 1.65 5.63 -3.67
C ILE A 20 2.86 5.85 -2.77
N LEU A 21 3.46 7.05 -2.81
CA LEU A 21 4.61 7.39 -1.97
C LEU A 21 4.27 7.39 -0.48
N LEU A 22 3.09 7.89 -0.10
CA LEU A 22 2.61 7.87 1.28
C LEU A 22 2.39 6.43 1.77
N LEU A 23 1.75 5.59 0.96
CA LEU A 23 1.55 4.18 1.27
C LEU A 23 2.89 3.46 1.45
N TYR A 24 3.85 3.69 0.54
CA TYR A 24 5.20 3.13 0.63
C TYR A 24 5.90 3.52 1.93
N ARG A 25 5.86 4.81 2.29
CA ARG A 25 6.47 5.31 3.54
C ARG A 25 5.84 4.66 4.77
N ARG A 26 4.51 4.53 4.81
CA ARG A 26 3.82 3.88 5.94
C ARG A 26 4.21 2.41 6.07
N ILE A 27 4.23 1.66 4.97
CA ILE A 27 4.67 0.25 4.97
C ILE A 27 6.08 0.14 5.53
N LEU A 28 7.03 0.97 5.07
CA LEU A 28 8.38 0.97 5.61
C LEU A 28 8.44 1.31 7.10
N GLN A 29 7.66 2.29 7.56
CA GLN A 29 7.58 2.65 8.98
C GLN A 29 7.09 1.46 9.82
N THR A 30 6.06 0.76 9.37
CA THR A 30 5.52 -0.43 10.06
C THR A 30 6.56 -1.55 10.11
N ILE A 31 7.28 -1.80 9.01
CA ILE A 31 8.36 -2.79 8.96
C ILE A 31 9.50 -2.42 9.93
N TRP A 32 9.83 -1.14 10.09
CA TRP A 32 10.86 -0.71 11.04
C TRP A 32 10.47 -0.95 12.51
N GLN A 33 9.18 -1.12 12.80
CA GLN A 33 8.72 -1.44 14.16
C GLN A 33 8.79 -2.94 14.48
N VAL A 34 9.26 -3.78 13.54
CA VAL A 34 9.47 -5.21 13.75
C VAL A 34 10.78 -5.39 14.53
N PRO A 35 10.73 -5.99 15.74
CA PRO A 35 11.91 -6.11 16.61
C PRO A 35 12.97 -7.11 16.09
N ASN A 36 12.60 -8.02 15.19
CA ASN A 36 13.52 -8.97 14.58
C ASN A 36 14.18 -8.38 13.32
N ASP A 37 15.50 -8.21 13.33
CA ASP A 37 16.27 -7.69 12.20
C ASP A 37 16.19 -8.57 10.94
N CYS A 38 16.11 -9.90 11.09
CA CYS A 38 15.96 -10.83 9.97
C CYS A 38 14.61 -10.62 9.26
N ASP A 39 13.53 -10.55 10.04
CA ASP A 39 12.18 -10.32 9.51
C ASP A 39 12.05 -8.91 8.93
N CYS A 40 12.64 -7.90 9.59
CA CYS A 40 12.68 -6.53 9.11
C CYS A 40 13.37 -6.42 7.74
N LYS A 41 14.51 -7.11 7.56
CA LYS A 41 15.23 -7.15 6.28
C LYS A 41 14.41 -7.85 5.19
N TYR A 42 13.85 -9.02 5.51
CA TYR A 42 13.00 -9.76 4.58
C TYR A 42 11.79 -8.94 4.12
N LEU A 43 11.09 -8.29 5.05
CA LEU A 43 9.91 -7.47 4.74
C LEU A 43 10.27 -6.22 3.93
N LYS A 44 11.44 -5.61 4.16
CA LYS A 44 11.94 -4.48 3.33
C LYS A 44 12.19 -4.91 1.89
N ASP A 45 12.84 -6.05 1.69
CA ASP A 45 13.13 -6.57 0.36
C ASP A 45 11.85 -7.00 -0.37
N TRP A 46 10.93 -7.64 0.35
CA TRP A 46 9.59 -7.97 -0.16
C TRP A 46 8.82 -6.72 -0.59
N ALA A 47 8.76 -5.69 0.25
CA ALA A 47 8.08 -4.43 -0.07
C ALA A 47 8.72 -3.74 -1.28
N ARG A 48 10.04 -3.78 -1.43
CA ARG A 48 10.70 -3.24 -2.63
C ARG A 48 10.29 -3.98 -3.91
N GLU A 49 10.28 -5.30 -3.88
CA GLU A 49 9.93 -6.10 -5.06
C GLU A 49 8.45 -5.93 -5.42
N GLU A 50 7.55 -5.83 -4.45
CA GLU A 50 6.13 -5.57 -4.72
C GLU A 50 5.90 -4.22 -5.43
N PHE A 51 6.51 -3.14 -4.94
CA PHE A 51 6.38 -1.84 -5.59
C PHE A 51 7.07 -1.78 -6.96
N LYS A 52 8.12 -2.59 -7.16
CA LYS A 52 8.81 -2.72 -8.45
C LYS A 52 7.98 -3.47 -9.48
N ARG A 53 7.25 -4.53 -9.08
CA ARG A 53 6.28 -5.22 -9.95
C ARG A 53 5.16 -4.29 -10.42
N ASN A 54 4.74 -3.36 -9.56
CA ASN A 54 3.67 -2.41 -9.86
C ASN A 54 4.11 -1.18 -10.66
N LYS A 55 5.40 -1.05 -10.99
CA LYS A 55 5.96 0.10 -11.71
C LYS A 55 5.40 0.27 -13.13
N SER A 56 4.92 -0.81 -13.75
CA SER A 56 4.34 -0.79 -15.10
C SER A 56 2.82 -0.63 -15.13
N ALA A 57 2.16 -0.49 -13.97
CA ALA A 57 0.73 -0.21 -13.94
C ALA A 57 0.49 1.21 -14.49
N THR A 58 -0.24 1.30 -15.59
CA THR A 58 -0.58 2.57 -16.27
C THR A 58 -2.04 2.97 -16.07
N GLU A 59 -2.91 2.01 -15.76
CA GLU A 59 -4.34 2.25 -15.58
C GLU A 59 -4.65 2.87 -14.21
N GLU A 60 -5.12 4.11 -14.22
CA GLU A 60 -5.41 4.91 -13.03
C GLU A 60 -6.40 4.21 -12.07
N ASP A 61 -7.45 3.58 -12.61
CA ASP A 61 -8.43 2.84 -11.79
C ASP A 61 -7.83 1.61 -11.12
N THR A 62 -6.97 0.88 -11.83
CA THR A 62 -6.23 -0.26 -11.27
C THR A 62 -5.31 0.21 -10.15
N ILE A 63 -4.58 1.31 -10.35
CA ILE A 63 -3.69 1.87 -9.34
C ILE A 63 -4.48 2.32 -8.10
N ARG A 64 -5.64 2.96 -8.27
CA ARG A 64 -6.52 3.36 -7.15
C ARG A 64 -7.02 2.16 -6.35
N MET A 65 -7.41 1.08 -7.02
CA MET A 65 -7.79 -0.17 -6.34
C MET A 65 -6.61 -0.79 -5.59
N MET A 66 -5.41 -0.80 -6.19
CA MET A 66 -4.20 -1.31 -5.54
C MET A 66 -3.80 -0.51 -4.31
N ILE A 67 -3.91 0.82 -4.34
CA ILE A 67 -3.69 1.68 -3.16
C ILE A 67 -4.69 1.34 -2.06
N THR A 68 -5.96 1.16 -2.40
CA THR A 68 -7.01 0.81 -1.44
C THR A 68 -6.74 -0.55 -0.80
N GLN A 69 -6.43 -1.55 -1.61
CA GLN A 69 -6.11 -2.91 -1.15
C GLN A 69 -4.84 -2.92 -0.29
N GLY A 70 -3.78 -2.22 -0.72
CA GLY A 70 -2.53 -2.12 0.04
C GLY A 70 -2.71 -1.45 1.40
N ASN A 71 -3.57 -0.42 1.51
CA ASN A 71 -3.90 0.19 2.80
C ASN A 71 -4.66 -0.77 3.73
N MET A 72 -5.57 -1.59 3.18
CA MET A 72 -6.27 -2.61 3.96
C MET A 72 -5.30 -3.67 4.51
N GLN A 73 -4.43 -4.20 3.66
CA GLN A 73 -3.41 -5.19 4.06
C GLN A 73 -2.44 -4.63 5.09
N LEU A 74 -2.01 -3.37 4.93
CA LEU A 74 -1.16 -2.70 5.93
C LEU A 74 -1.85 -2.61 7.29
N LYS A 75 -3.14 -2.24 7.31
CA LYS A 75 -3.92 -2.14 8.55
C LYS A 75 -4.06 -3.50 9.25
N GLU A 76 -4.19 -4.58 8.49
CA GLU A 76 -4.21 -5.94 9.05
C GLU A 76 -2.84 -6.35 9.60
N LEU A 77 -1.76 -6.00 8.91
CA LEU A 77 -0.40 -6.23 9.38
C LEU A 77 -0.12 -5.48 10.68
N GLU A 78 -0.50 -4.20 10.76
CA GLU A 78 -0.37 -3.39 11.97
C GLU A 78 -1.13 -3.98 13.16
N LYS A 79 -2.36 -4.48 12.95
CA LYS A 79 -3.11 -5.17 14.01
C LYS A 79 -2.43 -6.44 14.47
N THR A 80 -1.95 -7.25 13.54
CA THR A 80 -1.25 -8.50 13.86
C THR A 80 0.02 -8.22 14.66
N LEU A 81 0.79 -7.20 14.26
CA LEU A 81 1.98 -6.76 14.99
C LEU A 81 1.64 -6.20 16.37
N ALA A 82 0.54 -5.47 16.52
CA ALA A 82 0.11 -4.94 17.81
C ALA A 82 -0.29 -6.07 18.77
N LEU A 83 -0.97 -7.11 18.28
CA LEU A 83 -1.31 -8.30 19.07
C LEU A 83 -0.08 -9.13 19.45
N ALA A 84 0.88 -9.28 18.55
CA ALA A 84 2.12 -10.03 18.81
C ALA A 84 3.06 -9.34 19.81
N LYS A 85 2.88 -8.04 20.05
CA LYS A 85 3.63 -7.25 21.05
C LYS A 85 2.98 -7.29 22.45
N SER A 86 1.81 -7.92 22.60
CA SER A 86 1.03 -7.96 23.84
C SER A 86 1.27 -9.22 24.67
#